data_AF-A0A3M2SU80-F1
#
_entry.id   AF-A0A3M2SU80-F1
#
_cell.length_a   1.000
_cell.length_b   1.000
_cell.length_c   1.000
_cell.angle_alpha   90.00
_cell.angle_beta   90.00
_cell.angle_gamma   90.00
#
_symmetry.space_group_name_H-M   'P 1'
#
loop_
_entity.id
_entity.type
_entity.pdbx_description
1 polymer ?
#
loop_
_entity_poly.entity_id
_entity_poly.type
_entity_poly.pdbx_seq_one_letter_code
_entity_poly.pdbx_strand_id
1 'polypeptide(L)'
;MQEVLELGSQRQRGSGGGPVVTPTSHGSKLVSADMHGAFVEVVRSRCSGRVGTRGIVVRDTKFTFVVVGSGDVVKTIPKEHTVFRFTVPLPGPESEGGPAQDTRDGKELVFELHGSQFQNRAVDRANKKFKWRNVDYL
;
A
#
# COMPACT_ATOMS: atom_id res chain seq x y z
N MET A 1 -3.76 0.75 7.22
CA MET A 1 -3.10 1.73 6.34
C MET A 1 -3.47 3.17 6.66
N GLN A 2 -4.75 3.53 6.82
CA GLN A 2 -5.15 4.91 7.15
C GLN A 2 -4.52 5.43 8.46
N GLU A 3 -4.44 4.60 9.50
CA GLU A 3 -3.79 4.95 10.76
C GLU A 3 -2.28 5.18 10.62
N VAL A 4 -1.60 4.38 9.79
CA VAL A 4 -0.17 4.53 9.50
C VAL A 4 0.13 5.88 8.82
N LEU A 5 -0.85 6.36 8.04
CA LEU A 5 -0.83 7.66 7.39
C LEU A 5 -1.47 8.78 8.23
N GLU A 6 -1.85 8.49 9.48
CA GLU A 6 -2.45 9.44 10.43
C GLU A 6 -3.72 10.14 9.89
N LEU A 7 -4.44 9.49 8.96
CA LEU A 7 -5.59 10.05 8.25
C LEU A 7 -6.87 10.14 9.10
N GLY A 8 -6.93 9.42 10.24
CA GLY A 8 -8.11 9.37 11.12
C GLY A 8 -8.19 10.51 12.14
N SER A 9 -7.10 11.23 12.39
CA SER A 9 -6.99 12.24 13.46
C SER A 9 -7.61 13.58 13.10
N GLN A 10 -8.10 13.73 11.86
CA GLN A 10 -8.56 15.02 11.33
C GLN A 10 -10.02 15.35 11.66
N ARG A 11 -10.71 14.52 12.45
CA ARG A 11 -12.11 14.72 12.86
C ARG A 11 -12.33 15.88 13.84
N GLN A 12 -11.28 16.56 14.34
CA GLN A 12 -11.43 17.56 15.41
C GLN A 12 -10.73 18.92 15.22
N ARG A 13 -10.16 19.22 14.05
CA ARG A 13 -9.62 20.57 13.79
C ARG A 13 -10.29 21.20 12.58
N GLY A 14 -11.16 22.17 12.84
CA GLY A 14 -11.57 23.14 11.84
C GLY A 14 -10.34 23.89 11.32
N SER A 15 -9.89 23.51 10.12
CA SER A 15 -9.04 24.30 9.23
C SER A 15 -8.96 23.55 7.90
N GLY A 16 -9.31 24.21 6.80
CA GLY A 16 -9.58 23.61 5.48
C GLY A 16 -8.36 23.06 4.71
N GLY A 17 -7.42 22.38 5.37
CA GLY A 17 -6.38 21.62 4.70
C GLY A 17 -6.76 20.13 4.64
N GLY A 18 -6.77 19.52 3.45
CA GLY A 18 -6.92 18.06 3.35
C GLY A 18 -5.75 17.30 4.01
N PRO A 19 -5.82 15.97 4.14
CA PRO A 19 -4.74 15.18 4.69
C PRO A 19 -3.44 15.39 3.89
N VAL A 20 -2.37 15.82 4.57
CA VAL A 20 -1.07 16.09 3.95
C VAL A 20 -0.17 14.86 4.08
N VAL A 21 -0.05 14.09 3.01
CA VAL A 21 0.88 12.96 2.94
C VAL A 21 2.12 13.37 2.16
N THR A 22 3.26 13.48 2.84
CA THR A 22 4.56 13.72 2.20
C THR A 22 5.47 12.47 2.28
N PRO A 23 6.32 12.23 1.27
CA PRO A 23 7.27 11.11 1.28
C PRO A 23 8.26 11.16 2.46
N THR A 24 8.63 12.36 2.91
CA THR A 24 9.63 12.56 3.97
C THR A 24 9.10 12.15 5.35
N SER A 25 7.82 12.42 5.66
CA SER A 25 7.24 12.07 6.96
C SER A 25 6.57 10.70 6.99
N HIS A 26 5.99 10.24 5.88
CA HIS A 26 5.21 9.01 5.84
C HIS A 26 5.92 7.84 5.14
N GLY A 27 6.94 8.11 4.31
CA GLY A 27 7.61 7.07 3.53
C GLY A 27 8.27 6.00 4.41
N SER A 28 8.95 6.40 5.48
CA SER A 28 9.58 5.45 6.41
C SER A 28 8.54 4.59 7.14
N LYS A 29 7.40 5.18 7.54
CA LYS A 29 6.29 4.47 8.21
C LYS A 29 5.65 3.45 7.28
N LEU A 30 5.42 3.82 6.01
CA LEU A 30 4.89 2.91 5.00
C LEU A 30 5.84 1.74 4.71
N VAL A 31 7.16 1.99 4.68
CA VAL A 31 8.13 0.92 4.42
C VAL A 31 8.23 -0.06 5.61
N SER A 32 8.10 0.44 6.84
CA SER A 32 8.12 -0.41 8.04
C SER A 32 6.79 -1.12 8.31
N ALA A 33 5.70 -0.69 7.67
CA ALA A 33 4.37 -1.24 7.90
C ALA A 33 4.25 -2.70 7.43
N ASP A 34 3.33 -3.42 8.08
CA ASP A 34 2.88 -4.73 7.61
C ASP A 34 1.93 -4.55 6.42
N MET A 35 2.18 -5.30 5.36
CA MET A 35 1.37 -5.29 4.13
C MET A 35 0.37 -6.44 4.09
N HIS A 36 0.34 -7.31 5.11
CA HIS A 36 -0.72 -8.31 5.27
C HIS A 36 -2.10 -7.64 5.27
N GLY A 37 -3.03 -8.17 4.47
CA GLY A 37 -4.38 -7.65 4.30
C GLY A 37 -4.49 -6.46 3.36
N ALA A 38 -3.38 -5.94 2.81
CA ALA A 38 -3.43 -4.87 1.83
C ALA A 38 -3.87 -5.40 0.45
N PHE A 39 -4.72 -4.65 -0.24
CA PHE A 39 -5.01 -4.88 -1.65
C PHE A 39 -3.87 -4.31 -2.50
N VAL A 40 -3.25 -5.15 -3.31
CA VAL A 40 -2.10 -4.80 -4.15
C VAL A 40 -2.30 -5.22 -5.59
N GLU A 41 -1.70 -4.47 -6.50
CA GLU A 41 -1.67 -4.75 -7.92
C GLU A 41 -0.24 -4.66 -8.46
N VAL A 42 0.16 -5.59 -9.33
CA VAL A 42 1.45 -5.53 -10.00
C VAL A 42 1.36 -4.59 -11.21
N VAL A 43 1.95 -3.40 -11.10
CA VAL A 43 1.99 -2.40 -12.20
C VAL A 43 3.20 -2.57 -13.12
N ARG A 44 4.33 -3.05 -12.57
CA ARG A 44 5.55 -3.32 -13.35
C ARG A 44 6.20 -4.59 -12.81
N SER A 45 6.66 -5.46 -13.70
CA SER A 45 7.49 -6.61 -13.33
C SER A 45 8.42 -6.95 -14.48
N ARG A 46 9.57 -7.56 -14.19
CA ARG A 46 10.45 -8.16 -15.21
C ARG A 46 9.73 -9.26 -16.01
N CYS A 47 8.80 -9.97 -15.37
CA CYS A 47 7.96 -10.98 -16.03
C CYS A 47 6.62 -10.36 -16.41
N SER A 48 6.42 -10.10 -17.71
CA SER A 48 5.19 -9.48 -18.25
C SER A 48 3.92 -10.23 -17.85
N GLY A 49 3.94 -11.56 -17.79
CA GLY A 49 2.79 -12.37 -17.38
C GLY A 49 2.31 -12.18 -15.93
N ARG A 50 3.07 -11.46 -15.10
CA ARG A 50 2.65 -11.11 -13.72
C ARG A 50 1.99 -9.74 -13.64
N VAL A 51 2.22 -8.87 -14.62
CA VAL A 51 1.65 -7.52 -14.66
C VAL A 51 0.13 -7.60 -14.72
N GLY A 52 -0.56 -6.75 -13.96
CA GLY A 52 -2.01 -6.76 -13.80
C GLY A 52 -2.53 -7.80 -12.79
N THR A 53 -1.65 -8.61 -12.17
CA THR A 53 -2.07 -9.46 -11.06
C THR A 53 -2.47 -8.59 -9.87
N ARG A 54 -3.72 -8.74 -9.42
CA ARG A 54 -4.31 -7.99 -8.31
C ARG A 54 -4.87 -8.93 -7.26
N GLY A 55 -4.87 -8.50 -6.01
CA GLY A 55 -5.46 -9.27 -4.91
C GLY A 55 -5.01 -8.80 -3.55
N ILE A 56 -5.39 -9.55 -2.52
CA ILE A 56 -5.09 -9.24 -1.12
C ILE A 56 -3.85 -10.01 -0.68
N VAL A 57 -2.89 -9.33 -0.03
CA VAL A 57 -1.69 -9.97 0.51
C VAL A 57 -2.07 -10.82 1.72
N VAL A 58 -1.91 -12.14 1.61
CA VAL A 58 -2.13 -13.11 2.69
C VAL A 58 -0.85 -13.38 3.48
N ARG A 59 0.32 -13.19 2.86
CA ARG A 59 1.60 -13.37 3.56
C ARG A 59 2.68 -12.47 3.01
N ASP A 60 3.33 -11.76 3.93
CA ASP A 60 4.55 -11.00 3.68
C ASP A 60 5.79 -11.82 4.08
N THR A 61 6.57 -12.26 3.09
CA THR A 61 7.80 -13.03 3.32
C THR A 61 9.06 -12.29 2.84
N LYS A 62 10.24 -12.86 3.07
CA LYS A 62 11.55 -12.23 2.79
C LYS A 62 11.82 -11.92 1.30
N PHE A 63 11.09 -12.50 0.36
CA PHE A 63 11.33 -12.24 -1.06
C PHE A 63 10.06 -12.23 -1.90
N THR A 64 8.95 -12.67 -1.32
CA THR A 64 7.70 -12.83 -2.05
C THR A 64 6.53 -12.28 -1.25
N PHE A 65 5.53 -11.81 -1.97
CA PHE A 65 4.19 -11.65 -1.46
C PHE A 65 3.34 -12.83 -1.91
N VAL A 66 2.59 -13.39 -0.97
CA VAL A 66 1.55 -14.37 -1.27
C VAL A 66 0.24 -13.59 -1.34
N VAL A 67 -0.38 -13.59 -2.51
CA VAL A 67 -1.56 -12.78 -2.82
C VAL A 67 -2.72 -13.69 -3.21
N VAL A 68 -3.91 -13.46 -2.69
CA VAL A 68 -5.15 -14.14 -3.11
C VAL A 68 -5.91 -13.25 -4.09
N GLY A 69 -6.18 -13.77 -5.30
CA GLY A 69 -6.94 -13.08 -6.34
C GLY A 69 -8.44 -13.39 -6.30
N SER A 70 -9.20 -12.86 -7.25
CA SER A 70 -10.66 -12.97 -7.33
C SER A 70 -11.21 -14.38 -7.61
N GLY A 71 -10.37 -15.35 -7.94
CA GLY A 71 -10.77 -16.74 -8.19
C GLY A 71 -10.39 -17.69 -7.05
N ASP A 72 -10.17 -17.18 -5.84
CA ASP A 72 -9.59 -17.92 -4.70
C ASP A 72 -8.24 -18.58 -5.00
N VAL A 73 -7.58 -18.14 -6.08
CA VAL A 73 -6.27 -18.61 -6.48
C VAL A 73 -5.20 -17.82 -5.73
N VAL A 74 -4.39 -18.55 -4.98
CA VAL A 74 -3.21 -18.02 -4.31
C VAL A 74 -2.04 -17.95 -5.30
N LYS A 75 -1.45 -16.76 -5.43
CA LYS A 75 -0.28 -16.50 -6.27
C LYS A 75 0.88 -16.01 -5.42
N THR A 76 2.04 -16.62 -5.60
CA THR A 76 3.29 -16.16 -4.98
C THR A 76 4.04 -15.27 -5.96
N ILE A 77 4.16 -13.99 -5.64
CA ILE A 77 4.77 -12.96 -6.49
C ILE A 77 6.11 -12.56 -5.87
N PRO A 78 7.24 -12.69 -6.58
CA PRO A 78 8.52 -12.20 -6.08
C PRO A 78 8.54 -10.67 -6.08
N LYS A 79 9.15 -10.11 -5.04
CA LYS A 79 9.28 -8.68 -4.83
C LYS A 79 10.40 -8.07 -5.67
N GLU A 80 11.41 -8.88 -6.01
CA GLU A 80 12.50 -8.45 -6.88
C GLU A 80 11.97 -8.02 -8.26
N HIS A 81 12.52 -6.91 -8.78
CA HIS A 81 12.16 -6.31 -10.06
C HIS A 81 10.65 -6.17 -10.30
N THR A 82 9.88 -5.95 -9.23
CA THR A 82 8.42 -5.83 -9.28
C THR A 82 7.99 -4.59 -8.51
N VAL A 83 7.12 -3.79 -9.13
CA VAL A 83 6.50 -2.61 -8.54
C VAL A 83 5.04 -2.95 -8.27
N PHE A 84 4.64 -2.77 -7.02
CA PHE A 84 3.27 -2.99 -6.56
C PHE A 84 2.59 -1.65 -6.35
N ARG A 85 1.35 -1.51 -6.80
CA ARG A 85 0.48 -0.40 -6.49
C ARG A 85 -0.47 -0.82 -5.38
N PHE A 86 -0.64 0.04 -4.38
CA PHE A 86 -1.69 -0.13 -3.38
C PHE A 86 -2.44 1.18 -3.19
N THR A 87 -3.68 1.06 -2.77
CA THR A 87 -4.60 2.19 -2.63
C THR A 87 -5.08 2.30 -1.20
N VAL A 88 -5.14 3.53 -0.69
CA VAL A 88 -5.69 3.83 0.63
C VAL A 88 -6.86 4.79 0.43
N PRO A 89 -8.10 4.38 0.76
CA PRO A 89 -9.24 5.27 0.66
C PRO A 89 -9.09 6.42 1.66
N LEU A 90 -9.38 7.66 1.26
CA LEU A 90 -9.47 8.77 2.21
C LEU A 90 -10.86 8.79 2.86
N PRO A 91 -10.96 9.08 4.16
CA PRO A 91 -12.25 9.39 4.76
C PRO A 91 -12.80 10.67 4.09
N GLY A 92 -13.89 10.53 3.34
CA GLY A 92 -14.60 11.67 2.76
C GLY A 92 -15.41 12.44 3.83
N PRO A 93 -15.85 13.67 3.54
CA PRO A 93 -16.84 14.35 4.37
C PRO A 93 -18.14 13.55 4.31
N GLU A 94 -18.44 12.90 5.42
CA GLU A 94 -19.67 12.18 5.69
C GLU A 94 -20.83 13.19 5.66
N SER A 95 -21.62 13.19 4.57
CA SER A 95 -23.00 13.71 4.63
C SER A 95 -23.81 12.71 5.43
N GLU A 96 -24.33 13.15 6.56
CA GLU A 96 -25.14 12.35 7.46
C GLU A 96 -26.38 11.77 6.75
N GLY A 97 -26.62 10.46 6.90
CA GLY A 97 -27.98 9.90 6.87
C GLY A 97 -28.50 9.19 5.62
N GLY A 98 -27.66 8.63 4.73
CA GLY A 98 -28.12 7.82 3.58
C GLY A 98 -27.51 6.41 3.54
N PRO A 99 -28.20 5.39 2.98
CA PRO A 99 -27.66 4.03 2.90
C PRO A 99 -26.38 4.05 2.05
N ALA A 100 -25.43 3.18 2.40
CA ALA A 100 -24.15 3.00 1.72
C ALA A 100 -24.37 2.73 0.23
N GLN A 101 -24.41 3.80 -0.57
CA GLN A 101 -24.53 3.74 -2.01
C GLN A 101 -23.12 3.95 -2.56
N ASP A 102 -22.61 2.89 -3.22
CA ASP A 102 -21.30 2.75 -3.86
C ASP A 102 -21.00 3.85 -4.90
N THR A 103 -20.84 5.09 -4.44
CA THR A 103 -20.48 6.24 -5.27
C THR A 103 -18.98 6.47 -5.09
N ARG A 104 -18.22 5.99 -6.08
CA ARG A 104 -16.75 5.87 -6.13
C ARG A 104 -16.02 7.21 -6.30
N ASP A 105 -16.47 8.27 -5.64
CA ASP A 105 -15.84 9.60 -5.67
C ASP A 105 -15.19 9.98 -4.33
N GLY A 106 -14.89 8.97 -3.50
CA GLY A 106 -13.92 9.12 -2.43
C GLY A 106 -12.54 9.32 -3.05
N LYS A 107 -11.87 10.45 -2.75
CA LYS A 107 -10.48 10.65 -3.17
C LYS A 107 -9.63 9.51 -2.59
N GLU A 108 -8.95 8.75 -3.43
CA GLU A 108 -8.09 7.67 -2.98
C GLU A 108 -6.62 8.08 -3.09
N LEU A 109 -5.80 7.70 -2.10
CA LEU A 109 -4.36 7.83 -2.19
C LEU A 109 -3.78 6.59 -2.83
N VAL A 110 -3.07 6.78 -3.94
CA VAL A 110 -2.39 5.71 -4.66
C VAL A 110 -0.91 5.78 -4.36
N PHE A 111 -0.34 4.65 -3.97
CA PHE A 111 1.08 4.51 -3.66
C PHE A 111 1.70 3.41 -4.50
N GLU A 112 2.97 3.62 -4.86
CA GLU A 112 3.79 2.62 -5.51
C GLU A 112 4.89 2.12 -4.57
N LEU A 113 5.06 0.80 -4.55
CA LEU A 113 6.01 0.09 -3.73
C LEU A 113 7.01 -0.64 -4.63
N HIS A 114 8.27 -0.21 -4.56
CA HIS A 114 9.38 -0.90 -5.20
C HIS A 114 9.77 -2.14 -4.41
N GLY A 115 9.42 -3.32 -4.93
CA GLY A 115 9.62 -4.58 -4.20
C GLY A 115 11.08 -4.94 -3.93
N SER A 116 12.04 -4.43 -4.72
CA SER A 116 13.48 -4.63 -4.43
C SER A 116 13.90 -4.03 -3.08
N GLN A 117 13.28 -2.92 -2.67
CA GLN A 117 13.52 -2.30 -1.37
C GLN A 117 12.72 -2.95 -0.24
N PHE A 118 11.79 -3.83 -0.60
CA PHE A 118 10.82 -4.43 0.33
C PHE A 118 11.02 -5.93 0.55
N GLN A 119 12.20 -6.46 0.21
CA GLN A 119 12.48 -7.90 0.32
C GLN A 119 12.32 -8.37 1.78
N ASN A 120 13.03 -7.76 2.74
CA ASN A 120 12.98 -8.17 4.16
C ASN A 120 11.55 -8.36 4.71
N ARG A 121 11.39 -9.29 5.67
CA ARG A 121 10.08 -9.58 6.29
C ARG A 121 9.56 -8.37 7.05
N ALA A 122 8.25 -8.29 7.26
CA ALA A 122 7.61 -7.19 8.00
C ALA A 122 8.28 -6.94 9.36
N VAL A 123 8.53 -8.00 10.12
CA VAL A 123 9.21 -7.92 11.43
C VAL A 123 10.62 -7.34 11.35
N ASP A 124 11.37 -7.66 10.29
CA ASP A 124 12.73 -7.16 10.10
C ASP A 124 12.71 -5.67 9.66
N ARG A 125 11.69 -5.26 8.90
CA ARG A 125 11.52 -3.87 8.47
C ARG A 125 11.08 -2.97 9.61
N ALA A 126 10.20 -3.45 10.49
CA ALA A 126 9.76 -2.72 11.67
C ALA A 126 10.92 -2.40 12.62
N ASN A 127 11.85 -3.34 12.80
CA ASN A 127 12.97 -3.20 13.73
C ASN A 127 14.19 -2.49 13.15
N LYS A 128 14.26 -2.29 11.82
CA LYS A 128 15.44 -1.74 11.15
C LYS A 128 15.17 -0.34 10.64
N LYS A 129 16.05 0.60 10.98
CA LYS A 129 16.01 1.96 10.41
C LYS A 129 16.13 1.87 8.88
N PHE A 130 15.11 2.36 8.18
CA PHE A 130 15.10 2.43 6.73
C PHE A 130 16.31 3.23 6.23
N LYS A 131 17.05 2.66 5.28
CA LYS A 131 18.16 3.33 4.59
C LYS A 131 17.78 3.45 3.13
N TRP A 132 17.83 4.66 2.61
CA TRP A 132 17.66 4.93 1.20
C TRP A 132 18.77 4.21 0.42
N ARG A 133 18.35 3.33 -0.50
CA ARG A 133 19.24 2.70 -1.46
C ARG A 133 18.77 3.10 -2.84
N ASN A 134 19.72 3.17 -3.76
CA ASN A 134 19.41 3.37 -5.17
C ASN A 134 18.57 2.19 -5.68
N VAL A 135 17.68 2.50 -6.62
CA VAL A 135 16.84 1.52 -7.28
C VAL A 135 17.49 1.26 -8.63
N ASP A 136 18.15 0.11 -8.77
CA ASP A 136 19.06 -0.16 -9.89
C ASP A 136 18.38 -0.36 -11.27
N TYR A 137 17.06 -0.21 -11.34
CA TYR A 137 16.24 -0.44 -12.54
C TYR A 137 15.30 0.73 -12.87
N LEU A 138 15.61 1.90 -12.33
CA LEU A 138 15.09 3.21 -12.74
C LEU A 138 15.96 3.79 -13.85
#